data_AF-A0A1B8C798-F1
#
_entry.id   AF-A0A1B8C798-F1
#
_cell.length_a   1.000
_cell.length_b   1.000
_cell.length_c   1.000
_cell.angle_alpha   90.00
_cell.angle_beta   90.00
_cell.angle_gamma   90.00
#
_symmetry.space_group_name_H-M   'P 1'
#
loop_
_entity.id
_entity.type
_entity.pdbx_description
1 polymer ?
#
loop_
_entity_poly.entity_id
_entity_poly.type
_entity_poly.pdbx_seq_one_letter_code
_entity_poly.pdbx_strand_id
1 'polypeptide(L)'
;MTDGHVDPQHESKLLSMPAEIRHAIYAQIFHGQTHAFLSQGRIHLSVCLQPNLGDDRHDGRERVTTPDWRQDDRGWARRLRSTWGVHWECEEAAYGGMTDLHEHRHYQTFLDVCDFVVKRTAINITDIDTLEMWLLKPNELSSGSNCAWNFRDYISPSIRKLNIAFRLPLAFYETLQKYEDEDLVSVAGPHTRAVSVGCAAWERLWPAICQLPQLRSLHIWLDHDDRPSWSFVNERVALRPVIAALLARRQARYEEETMPDMDVALNLPKLHPRYAKPDTHYFQESSSSLFTIKRRIRQRWHCAEGPIGNLEVVHKADFPVLHELPDFIIEEARWSRRVDGVTLQEEDITEEEEMTLEEVERLETQLWDGGTANVYEVMSQGSFHITQDEDTTYSYSRRFPGYEFHGP
;
A
#
# COMPACT_ATOMS: atom_id res chain seq x y z
N MET A 1 33.95 -25.99 -44.82
CA MET A 1 32.67 -25.30 -45.05
C MET A 1 32.09 -25.04 -43.68
N THR A 2 32.29 -23.83 -43.18
CA THR A 2 31.77 -23.36 -41.88
C THR A 2 30.31 -23.01 -42.09
N ASP A 3 29.42 -23.81 -41.52
CA ASP A 3 27.99 -23.54 -41.48
C ASP A 3 27.79 -22.28 -40.63
N GLY A 4 27.60 -21.15 -41.31
CA GLY A 4 27.40 -19.86 -40.68
C GLY A 4 26.00 -19.84 -40.08
N HIS A 5 25.91 -20.15 -38.79
CA HIS A 5 24.67 -20.03 -38.05
C HIS A 5 24.28 -18.54 -38.01
N VAL A 6 23.45 -18.13 -38.98
CA VAL A 6 22.86 -16.79 -39.03
C VAL A 6 21.94 -16.68 -37.83
N ASP A 7 22.16 -15.66 -37.00
CA ASP A 7 21.30 -15.39 -35.85
C ASP A 7 19.87 -15.13 -36.36
N PRO A 8 18.86 -15.94 -35.96
CA PRO A 8 17.47 -15.80 -36.40
C PRO A 8 16.87 -14.41 -36.12
N GLN A 9 17.51 -13.56 -35.31
CA GLN A 9 17.11 -12.16 -35.12
C GLN A 9 17.24 -11.28 -36.37
N HIS A 10 18.22 -11.54 -37.24
CA HIS A 10 18.39 -10.75 -38.47
C HIS A 10 17.24 -10.94 -39.46
N GLU A 11 16.43 -12.00 -39.29
CA GLU A 11 15.25 -12.30 -40.10
C GLU A 11 13.95 -11.80 -39.47
N SER A 12 13.98 -11.27 -38.24
CA SER A 12 12.79 -10.77 -37.57
C SER A 12 12.25 -9.53 -38.28
N LYS A 13 11.09 -9.67 -38.92
CA LYS A 13 10.37 -8.55 -39.53
C LYS A 13 10.13 -7.42 -38.53
N LEU A 14 9.88 -7.75 -37.26
CA LEU A 14 9.71 -6.76 -36.21
C LEU A 14 10.98 -5.92 -36.04
N LEU A 15 12.16 -6.55 -35.96
CA LEU A 15 13.44 -5.83 -35.82
C LEU A 15 13.85 -5.04 -37.06
N SER A 16 13.35 -5.44 -38.24
CA SER A 16 13.55 -4.68 -39.48
C SER A 16 12.66 -3.44 -39.61
N MET A 17 11.63 -3.29 -38.77
CA MET A 17 10.75 -2.12 -38.78
C MET A 17 11.44 -0.89 -38.15
N PRO A 18 11.09 0.33 -38.60
CA PRO A 18 11.49 1.56 -37.93
C PRO A 18 11.15 1.54 -36.44
N ALA A 19 12.01 2.14 -35.61
CA ALA A 19 11.85 2.17 -34.15
C ALA A 19 10.50 2.76 -33.73
N GLU A 20 9.97 3.72 -34.49
CA GLU A 20 8.67 4.33 -34.26
C GLU A 20 7.53 3.33 -34.36
N ILE A 21 7.57 2.42 -35.34
CA ILE A 21 6.56 1.37 -35.52
C ILE A 21 6.69 0.33 -34.40
N ARG A 22 7.91 -0.09 -34.07
CA ARG A 22 8.16 -1.03 -32.96
C ARG A 22 7.64 -0.47 -31.64
N HIS A 23 7.95 0.79 -31.33
CA HIS A 23 7.46 1.48 -30.14
C HIS A 23 5.93 1.63 -30.14
N ALA A 24 5.30 1.88 -31.30
CA ALA A 24 3.85 1.92 -31.41
C ALA A 24 3.22 0.54 -31.11
N ILE A 25 3.86 -0.55 -31.54
CA ILE A 25 3.45 -1.92 -31.19
C ILE A 25 3.63 -2.16 -29.69
N TYR A 26 4.78 -1.82 -29.11
CA TYR A 26 5.02 -2.00 -27.67
C TYR A 26 4.04 -1.21 -26.81
N ALA A 27 3.63 -0.01 -27.26
CA ALA A 27 2.62 0.79 -26.58
C ALA A 27 1.24 0.10 -26.51
N GLN A 28 0.93 -0.84 -27.41
CA GLN A 28 -0.28 -1.66 -27.32
C GLN A 28 -0.20 -2.75 -26.24
N ILE A 29 1.02 -3.12 -25.84
CA ILE A 29 1.29 -4.19 -24.87
C ILE A 29 1.50 -3.61 -23.48
N PHE A 30 2.32 -2.56 -23.35
CA PHE A 30 2.66 -1.94 -22.08
C PHE A 30 1.83 -0.70 -21.83
N HIS A 31 0.82 -0.82 -20.97
CA HIS A 31 -0.17 0.24 -20.71
C HIS A 31 0.32 1.23 -19.65
N GLY A 32 1.52 1.77 -19.87
CA GLY A 32 2.11 2.83 -19.04
C GLY A 32 2.72 2.37 -17.71
N GLN A 33 2.49 1.14 -17.26
CA GLN A 33 3.13 0.56 -16.07
C GLN A 33 3.59 -0.88 -16.29
N THR A 34 4.73 -1.23 -15.68
CA THR A 34 5.38 -2.55 -15.79
C THR A 34 5.87 -2.96 -14.42
N HIS A 35 5.61 -4.19 -13.99
CA HIS A 35 6.22 -4.74 -12.78
C HIS A 35 7.60 -5.29 -13.07
N ALA A 36 8.51 -5.07 -12.13
CA ALA A 36 9.73 -5.85 -12.05
C ALA A 36 9.76 -6.63 -10.75
N PHE A 37 10.17 -7.88 -10.83
CA PHE A 37 10.19 -8.79 -9.69
C PHE A 37 11.33 -9.79 -9.81
N LEU A 38 11.82 -10.25 -8.66
CA LEU A 38 12.84 -11.26 -8.56
C LEU A 38 12.22 -12.66 -8.68
N SER A 39 12.67 -13.44 -9.64
CA SER A 39 12.33 -14.87 -9.75
C SER A 39 13.59 -15.64 -10.09
N GLN A 40 13.83 -16.74 -9.35
CA GLN A 40 15.01 -17.60 -9.53
C GLN A 40 16.34 -16.81 -9.56
N GLY A 41 16.45 -15.77 -8.72
CA GLY A 41 17.65 -14.93 -8.62
C GLY A 41 17.86 -13.93 -9.78
N ARG A 42 16.85 -13.75 -10.64
CA ARG A 42 16.90 -12.85 -11.80
C ARG A 42 15.73 -11.89 -11.82
N ILE A 43 15.92 -10.72 -12.43
CA ILE A 43 14.85 -9.73 -12.61
C ILE A 43 14.01 -10.12 -13.82
N HIS A 44 12.71 -10.20 -13.62
CA HIS A 44 11.69 -10.38 -14.65
C HIS A 44 10.84 -9.12 -14.79
N LEU A 45 10.27 -8.92 -15.98
CA LEU A 45 9.34 -7.84 -16.26
C LEU A 45 7.98 -8.42 -16.66
N SER A 46 6.90 -7.85 -16.14
CA SER A 46 5.53 -8.18 -16.54
C SER A 46 4.68 -6.92 -16.70
N VAL A 47 3.66 -6.99 -17.56
CA VAL A 47 2.72 -5.88 -17.74
C VAL A 47 1.90 -5.69 -16.45
N CYS A 48 1.69 -4.45 -16.03
CA CYS A 48 0.75 -4.15 -14.96
C CYS A 48 -0.68 -4.28 -15.47
N LEU A 49 -1.46 -5.19 -14.88
CA LEU A 49 -2.88 -5.38 -15.21
C LEU A 49 -3.77 -4.30 -14.60
N GLN A 50 -3.28 -3.61 -13.56
CA GLN A 50 -4.09 -2.71 -12.74
C GLN A 50 -3.35 -1.39 -12.44
N PRO A 51 -3.26 -0.45 -13.41
CA PRO A 51 -2.41 0.73 -13.27
C PRO A 51 -2.95 1.82 -12.31
N ASN A 52 -4.17 1.69 -11.79
CA ASN A 52 -4.88 2.79 -11.11
C ASN A 52 -5.21 2.54 -9.63
N LEU A 53 -4.66 1.51 -8.97
CA LEU A 53 -5.20 1.02 -7.69
C LEU A 53 -4.69 1.73 -6.41
N GLY A 54 -4.22 2.97 -6.53
CA GLY A 54 -3.65 3.72 -5.40
C GLY A 54 -4.64 4.60 -4.63
N ASP A 55 -5.95 4.48 -4.86
CA ASP A 55 -6.99 5.34 -4.28
C ASP A 55 -7.69 4.72 -3.05
N ASP A 56 -8.56 5.49 -2.40
CA ASP A 56 -9.28 5.13 -1.17
C ASP A 56 -10.25 3.93 -1.31
N ARG A 57 -10.41 3.35 -2.51
CA ARG A 57 -11.38 2.28 -2.78
C ARG A 57 -10.80 0.86 -2.60
N HIS A 58 -9.54 0.74 -2.20
CA HIS A 58 -8.80 -0.53 -2.12
C HIS A 58 -8.62 -0.98 -0.67
N ASP A 59 -9.74 -1.32 -0.01
CA ASP A 59 -9.77 -1.75 1.39
C ASP A 59 -9.66 -3.28 1.56
N GLY A 60 -9.51 -4.03 0.47
CA GLY A 60 -9.48 -5.49 0.42
C GLY A 60 -10.75 -6.13 -0.13
N ARG A 61 -11.88 -5.41 -0.19
CA ARG A 61 -13.14 -5.92 -0.80
C ARG A 61 -12.99 -6.13 -2.30
N GLU A 62 -12.17 -5.33 -2.96
CA GLU A 62 -11.90 -5.44 -4.40
C GLU A 62 -11.28 -6.78 -4.81
N ARG A 63 -10.76 -7.55 -3.84
CA ARG A 63 -10.10 -8.85 -4.07
C ARG A 63 -11.08 -10.02 -4.10
N VAL A 64 -12.34 -9.75 -3.83
CA VAL A 64 -13.45 -10.68 -3.94
C VAL A 64 -13.83 -10.83 -5.41
N THR A 65 -13.81 -12.05 -5.94
CA THR A 65 -14.24 -12.32 -7.33
C THR A 65 -15.65 -12.89 -7.43
N THR A 66 -16.32 -13.18 -6.31
CA THR A 66 -17.66 -13.75 -6.30
C THR A 66 -18.63 -12.86 -5.50
N PRO A 67 -19.86 -12.62 -6.01
CA PRO A 67 -20.83 -11.78 -5.31
C PRO A 67 -21.31 -12.39 -3.98
N ASP A 68 -21.27 -13.73 -3.85
CA ASP A 68 -21.66 -14.48 -2.64
C ASP A 68 -20.46 -14.75 -1.73
N TRP A 69 -19.69 -13.71 -1.40
CA TRP A 69 -18.49 -13.86 -0.59
C TRP A 69 -18.83 -14.35 0.82
N ARG A 70 -17.97 -15.24 1.33
CA ARG A 70 -18.05 -15.79 2.68
C ARG A 70 -16.72 -15.57 3.39
N GLN A 71 -16.75 -15.53 4.72
CA GLN A 71 -15.55 -15.38 5.53
C GLN A 71 -14.55 -16.54 5.33
N ASP A 72 -15.00 -17.70 4.83
CA ASP A 72 -14.18 -18.87 4.52
C ASP A 72 -13.72 -18.93 3.04
N ASP A 73 -13.91 -17.87 2.25
CA ASP A 73 -13.39 -17.79 0.88
C ASP A 73 -11.85 -17.81 0.89
N ARG A 74 -11.28 -19.00 0.66
CA ARG A 74 -9.83 -19.23 0.59
C ARG A 74 -9.17 -18.43 -0.53
N GLY A 75 -9.87 -18.17 -1.63
CA GLY A 75 -9.36 -17.38 -2.74
C GLY A 75 -9.19 -15.93 -2.33
N TRP A 76 -10.21 -15.37 -1.70
CA TRP A 76 -10.15 -14.02 -1.13
C TRP A 76 -9.07 -13.92 -0.05
N ALA A 77 -9.07 -14.83 0.92
CA ALA A 77 -8.07 -14.87 2.00
C ALA A 77 -6.62 -14.91 1.45
N ARG A 78 -6.36 -15.73 0.42
CA ARG A 78 -5.06 -15.79 -0.25
C ARG A 78 -4.69 -14.45 -0.88
N ARG A 79 -5.60 -13.81 -1.62
CA ARG A 79 -5.35 -12.50 -2.27
C ARG A 79 -5.14 -11.38 -1.25
N LEU A 80 -5.77 -11.44 -0.09
CA LEU A 80 -5.52 -10.51 1.02
C LEU A 80 -4.11 -10.64 1.61
N ARG A 81 -3.44 -11.78 1.42
CA ARG A 81 -2.02 -12.01 1.78
C ARG A 81 -1.03 -11.62 0.68
N SER A 82 -1.50 -11.12 -0.45
CA SER A 82 -0.63 -10.66 -1.53
C SER A 82 0.46 -9.73 -1.01
N THR A 83 1.70 -10.02 -1.41
CA THR A 83 2.86 -9.18 -1.09
C THR A 83 2.95 -7.99 -2.03
N TRP A 84 2.24 -8.04 -3.16
CA TRP A 84 2.13 -6.94 -4.13
C TRP A 84 1.01 -5.95 -3.78
N GLY A 85 0.35 -6.16 -2.63
CA GLY A 85 -0.66 -5.27 -2.08
C GLY A 85 -1.84 -5.08 -3.04
N VAL A 86 -2.07 -3.83 -3.45
CA VAL A 86 -3.15 -3.48 -4.39
C VAL A 86 -2.95 -4.15 -5.76
N HIS A 87 -1.73 -4.50 -6.16
CA HIS A 87 -1.44 -5.18 -7.44
C HIS A 87 -1.52 -6.71 -7.35
N TRP A 88 -2.40 -7.26 -6.53
CA TRP A 88 -2.52 -8.71 -6.30
C TRP A 88 -2.84 -9.52 -7.56
N GLU A 89 -3.59 -8.98 -8.53
CA GLU A 89 -3.84 -9.69 -9.80
C GLU A 89 -2.56 -9.83 -10.61
N CYS A 90 -1.67 -8.84 -10.53
CA CYS A 90 -0.39 -8.88 -11.21
C CYS A 90 0.52 -9.94 -10.59
N GLU A 91 0.47 -10.12 -9.27
CA GLU A 91 1.15 -11.22 -8.56
C GLU A 91 0.60 -12.58 -9.01
N GLU A 92 -0.73 -12.75 -9.01
CA GLU A 92 -1.37 -14.00 -9.47
C GLU A 92 -1.03 -14.30 -10.93
N ALA A 93 -0.99 -13.30 -11.82
CA ALA A 93 -0.61 -13.48 -13.21
C ALA A 93 0.88 -13.82 -13.37
N ALA A 94 1.76 -13.18 -12.60
CA ALA A 94 3.20 -13.42 -12.64
C ALA A 94 3.56 -14.85 -12.20
N TYR A 95 2.85 -15.40 -11.20
CA TYR A 95 3.10 -16.75 -10.68
C TYR A 95 2.20 -17.83 -11.31
N GLY A 96 1.03 -17.47 -11.85
CA GLY A 96 0.08 -18.40 -12.46
C GLY A 96 0.37 -18.75 -13.92
N GLY A 97 1.13 -17.89 -14.61
CA GLY A 97 1.47 -18.02 -16.03
C GLY A 97 2.97 -18.11 -16.28
N MET A 98 3.66 -19.03 -15.62
CA MET A 98 5.08 -19.32 -15.85
C MET A 98 5.29 -19.93 -17.25
N THR A 99 4.96 -19.19 -18.30
CA THR A 99 5.62 -19.31 -19.60
C THR A 99 7.02 -18.81 -19.37
N ASP A 100 7.91 -19.76 -19.10
CA ASP A 100 9.32 -19.53 -18.92
C ASP A 100 9.84 -18.77 -20.15
N LEU A 101 10.09 -17.46 -20.03
CA LEU A 101 10.79 -16.68 -21.06
C LEU A 101 12.26 -17.16 -21.25
N HIS A 102 12.63 -18.25 -20.56
CA HIS A 102 13.94 -18.87 -20.53
C HIS A 102 14.40 -19.43 -21.87
N GLU A 103 13.48 -19.70 -22.80
CA GLU A 103 13.82 -20.34 -24.07
C GLU A 103 13.99 -19.39 -25.27
N HIS A 104 13.61 -18.11 -25.16
CA HIS A 104 13.61 -17.21 -26.34
C HIS A 104 14.29 -15.88 -26.06
N ARG A 105 15.51 -15.92 -25.51
CA ARG A 105 16.40 -14.75 -25.50
C ARG A 105 16.96 -14.50 -26.90
N HIS A 106 16.10 -13.94 -27.74
CA HIS A 106 16.51 -13.19 -28.90
C HIS A 106 16.99 -11.81 -28.40
N TYR A 107 18.32 -11.67 -28.28
CA TYR A 107 19.03 -10.58 -27.59
C TYR A 107 18.62 -9.15 -27.98
N GLN A 108 18.45 -8.86 -29.26
CA GLN A 108 18.18 -7.51 -29.76
C GLN A 108 16.73 -7.01 -29.56
N THR A 109 15.71 -7.87 -29.76
CA THR A 109 14.31 -7.52 -29.48
C THR A 109 14.08 -7.27 -28.01
N PHE A 110 14.70 -8.07 -27.14
CA PHE A 110 14.57 -7.92 -25.70
C PHE A 110 15.11 -6.56 -25.22
N LEU A 111 16.31 -6.16 -25.66
CA LEU A 111 16.89 -4.87 -25.27
C LEU A 111 16.07 -3.69 -25.76
N ASP A 112 15.53 -3.76 -26.98
CA ASP A 112 14.67 -2.72 -27.55
C ASP A 112 13.36 -2.55 -26.75
N VAL A 113 12.75 -3.67 -26.34
CA VAL A 113 11.58 -3.67 -25.46
C VAL A 113 11.93 -3.10 -24.09
N CYS A 114 13.06 -3.51 -23.49
CA CYS A 114 13.47 -3.01 -22.19
C CYS A 114 13.76 -1.50 -22.21
N ASP A 115 14.41 -1.00 -23.27
CA ASP A 115 14.67 0.43 -23.48
C ASP A 115 13.36 1.22 -23.58
N PHE A 116 12.39 0.71 -24.35
CA PHE A 116 11.04 1.28 -24.42
C PHE A 116 10.38 1.32 -23.04
N VAL A 117 10.38 0.19 -22.33
CA VAL A 117 9.73 0.02 -21.02
C VAL A 117 10.26 1.03 -20.01
N VAL A 118 11.58 1.15 -19.82
CA VAL A 118 12.13 2.03 -18.78
C VAL A 118 12.04 3.52 -19.10
N LYS A 119 11.96 3.87 -20.38
CA LYS A 119 11.81 5.27 -20.83
C LYS A 119 10.35 5.74 -20.89
N ARG A 120 9.39 4.82 -21.04
CA ARG A 120 7.97 5.16 -21.33
C ARG A 120 7.01 4.72 -20.24
N THR A 121 7.32 3.68 -19.47
CA THR A 121 6.44 3.15 -18.42
C THR A 121 6.94 3.52 -17.03
N ALA A 122 6.05 3.49 -16.04
CA ALA A 122 6.45 3.46 -14.64
C ALA A 122 6.77 2.02 -14.23
N ILE A 123 7.93 1.85 -13.59
CA ILE A 123 8.39 0.56 -13.10
C ILE A 123 7.85 0.38 -11.69
N ASN A 124 7.00 -0.62 -11.49
CA ASN A 124 6.46 -1.02 -10.20
C ASN A 124 7.38 -2.07 -9.57
N ILE A 125 7.82 -1.83 -8.33
CA ILE A 125 8.59 -2.78 -7.52
C ILE A 125 7.92 -2.91 -6.15
N THR A 126 7.72 -4.15 -5.72
CA THR A 126 6.88 -4.47 -4.55
C THR A 126 7.65 -5.05 -3.36
N ASP A 127 8.94 -5.34 -3.52
CA ASP A 127 9.78 -5.90 -2.48
C ASP A 127 11.21 -5.33 -2.48
N ILE A 128 11.82 -5.33 -1.29
CA ILE A 128 13.17 -4.78 -1.04
C ILE A 128 14.23 -5.58 -1.79
N ASP A 129 14.09 -6.90 -1.90
CA ASP A 129 15.10 -7.78 -2.49
C ASP A 129 15.24 -7.55 -3.99
N THR A 130 14.13 -7.39 -4.72
CA THR A 130 14.10 -7.03 -6.13
C THR A 130 14.78 -5.69 -6.34
N LEU A 131 14.45 -4.69 -5.53
CA LEU A 131 15.04 -3.35 -5.64
C LEU A 131 16.54 -3.35 -5.33
N GLU A 132 16.96 -4.09 -4.30
CA GLU A 132 18.38 -4.25 -3.93
C GLU A 132 19.15 -4.99 -5.02
N MET A 133 18.60 -6.10 -5.54
CA MET A 133 19.18 -6.84 -6.66
C MET A 133 19.36 -5.96 -7.88
N TRP A 134 18.37 -5.11 -8.17
CA TRP A 134 18.44 -4.19 -9.31
C TRP A 134 19.48 -3.10 -9.07
N LEU A 135 19.43 -2.40 -7.93
CA LEU A 135 20.17 -1.16 -7.74
C LEU A 135 21.55 -1.32 -7.11
N LEU A 136 21.78 -2.36 -6.31
CA LEU A 136 22.95 -2.45 -5.42
C LEU A 136 23.82 -3.66 -5.73
N LYS A 137 23.25 -4.86 -5.89
CA LYS A 137 24.06 -6.08 -6.05
C LYS A 137 24.79 -6.11 -7.40
N PRO A 138 26.12 -6.33 -7.41
CA PRO A 138 26.81 -6.63 -8.66
C PRO A 138 26.27 -7.97 -9.17
N ASN A 139 25.96 -8.05 -10.46
CA ASN A 139 25.64 -9.34 -11.07
C ASN A 139 26.93 -10.17 -11.03
N GLU A 140 27.01 -11.14 -10.11
CA GLU A 140 27.94 -12.23 -10.26
C GLU A 140 27.54 -12.94 -11.56
N LEU A 141 28.29 -12.67 -12.63
CA LEU A 141 28.15 -13.38 -13.89
C LEU A 141 28.20 -14.87 -13.54
N SER A 142 27.03 -15.54 -13.53
CA SER A 142 26.98 -16.97 -13.40
C SER A 142 27.94 -17.50 -14.46
N SER A 143 28.95 -18.26 -14.06
CA SER A 143 30.15 -18.55 -14.85
C SER A 143 29.91 -19.37 -16.14
N GLY A 144 28.66 -19.45 -16.62
CA GLY A 144 28.25 -20.00 -17.91
C GLY A 144 27.39 -19.05 -18.78
N SER A 145 27.16 -17.80 -18.40
CA SER A 145 26.39 -16.84 -19.22
C SER A 145 27.33 -15.99 -20.08
N ASN A 146 27.46 -16.33 -21.36
CA ASN A 146 28.21 -15.57 -22.39
C ASN A 146 27.63 -14.17 -22.72
N CYS A 147 26.82 -13.56 -21.84
CA CYS A 147 26.30 -12.22 -22.05
C CYS A 147 27.31 -11.17 -21.58
N ALA A 148 27.91 -10.45 -22.54
CA ALA A 148 28.84 -9.34 -22.31
C ALA A 148 28.19 -8.05 -21.75
N TRP A 149 26.90 -8.10 -21.37
CA TRP A 149 26.12 -6.93 -20.99
C TRP A 149 25.49 -7.12 -19.62
N ASN A 150 25.64 -6.12 -18.76
CA ASN A 150 24.97 -6.06 -17.49
C ASN A 150 23.61 -5.38 -17.66
N PHE A 151 22.52 -6.15 -17.53
CA PHE A 151 21.14 -5.64 -17.60
C PHE A 151 20.94 -4.40 -16.70
N ARG A 152 21.56 -4.41 -15.51
CA ARG A 152 21.55 -3.28 -14.58
C ARG A 152 22.18 -2.02 -15.19
N ASP A 153 23.38 -2.13 -15.75
CA ASP A 153 24.14 -0.97 -16.23
C ASP A 153 23.49 -0.34 -17.47
N TYR A 154 22.80 -1.14 -18.29
CA TYR A 154 22.10 -0.67 -19.46
C TYR A 154 20.74 -0.04 -19.12
N ILE A 155 19.98 -0.67 -18.22
CA ILE A 155 18.58 -0.32 -17.97
C ILE A 155 18.41 0.71 -16.86
N SER A 156 19.12 0.56 -15.74
CA SER A 156 18.92 1.41 -14.56
C SER A 156 19.11 2.90 -14.83
N PRO A 157 20.14 3.33 -15.58
CA PRO A 157 20.33 4.76 -15.88
C PRO A 157 19.18 5.39 -16.69
N SER A 158 18.38 4.57 -17.38
CA SER A 158 17.29 5.03 -18.25
C SER A 158 15.93 5.07 -17.56
N ILE A 159 15.83 4.65 -16.29
CA ILE A 159 14.58 4.67 -15.52
C ILE A 159 14.14 6.12 -15.31
N ARG A 160 12.91 6.43 -15.74
CA ARG A 160 12.31 7.77 -15.60
C ARG A 160 11.24 7.86 -14.52
N LYS A 161 10.54 6.77 -14.27
CA LYS A 161 9.41 6.70 -13.35
C LYS A 161 9.51 5.42 -12.54
N LEU A 162 9.56 5.57 -11.23
CA LEU A 162 9.67 4.45 -10.29
C LEU A 162 8.51 4.51 -9.29
N ASN A 163 7.78 3.41 -9.21
CA ASN A 163 6.72 3.20 -8.24
C ASN A 163 7.18 2.08 -7.30
N ILE A 164 7.26 2.40 -6.02
CA ILE A 164 7.65 1.47 -4.96
C ILE A 164 6.42 1.21 -4.12
N ALA A 165 6.02 -0.05 -3.97
CA ALA A 165 4.85 -0.42 -3.17
C ALA A 165 5.25 -1.50 -2.16
N PHE A 166 5.63 -1.08 -0.96
CA PHE A 166 6.12 -1.96 0.08
C PHE A 166 5.07 -2.21 1.14
N ARG A 167 4.65 -3.47 1.27
CA ARG A 167 3.88 -3.98 2.40
C ARG A 167 4.80 -4.85 3.25
N LEU A 168 5.39 -4.27 4.30
CA LEU A 168 6.43 -4.91 5.10
C LEU A 168 5.89 -5.43 6.44
N PRO A 169 6.55 -6.39 7.10
CA PRO A 169 6.17 -6.79 8.44
C PRO A 169 6.15 -5.61 9.42
N LEU A 170 5.17 -5.53 10.34
CA LEU A 170 5.16 -4.45 11.36
C LEU A 170 6.47 -4.41 12.16
N ALA A 171 7.04 -5.59 12.47
CA ALA A 171 8.33 -5.75 13.15
C ALA A 171 9.50 -5.06 12.43
N PHE A 172 9.41 -4.84 11.11
CA PHE A 172 10.39 -4.08 10.33
C PHE A 172 10.42 -2.62 10.78
N TYR A 173 9.26 -1.98 10.88
CA TYR A 173 9.14 -0.59 11.33
C TYR A 173 9.53 -0.43 12.80
N GLU A 174 9.16 -1.37 13.66
CA GLU A 174 9.60 -1.37 15.06
C GLU A 174 11.11 -1.47 15.21
N THR A 175 11.75 -2.27 14.35
CA THR A 175 13.20 -2.44 14.36
C THR A 175 13.90 -1.17 13.87
N LEU A 176 13.37 -0.48 12.85
CA LEU A 176 13.87 0.84 12.44
C LEU A 176 13.87 1.85 13.59
N GLN A 177 12.84 1.83 14.45
CA GLN A 177 12.77 2.69 15.62
C GLN A 177 13.82 2.32 16.68
N LYS A 178 13.99 1.03 16.98
CA LYS A 178 14.96 0.56 17.99
C LYS A 178 16.41 0.90 17.63
N TYR A 179 16.76 0.96 16.34
CA TYR A 179 18.09 1.38 15.89
C TYR A 179 18.43 2.85 16.21
N GLU A 180 17.43 3.71 16.46
CA GLU A 180 17.68 5.08 16.94
C GLU A 180 17.94 5.14 18.45
N ASP A 181 17.27 4.28 19.21
CA ASP A 181 17.25 4.37 20.67
C ASP A 181 18.41 3.64 21.35
N GLU A 182 18.99 2.58 20.75
CA GLU A 182 20.09 1.83 21.37
C GLU A 182 21.14 1.29 20.38
N ASP A 183 22.42 1.43 20.76
CA ASP A 183 23.61 0.86 20.12
C ASP A 183 23.73 -0.64 20.50
N LEU A 184 22.80 -1.48 20.04
CA LEU A 184 22.70 -2.87 20.52
C LEU A 184 23.37 -3.91 19.62
N VAL A 185 24.50 -4.38 20.14
CA VAL A 185 24.98 -5.76 19.97
C VAL A 185 24.05 -6.68 20.77
N SER A 186 23.12 -7.37 20.11
CA SER A 186 22.39 -8.49 20.73
C SER A 186 22.25 -9.67 19.77
N VAL A 187 22.39 -10.88 20.32
CA VAL A 187 22.43 -12.15 19.59
C VAL A 187 21.03 -12.45 19.04
N ALA A 188 20.81 -12.03 17.80
CA ALA A 188 19.54 -12.12 17.09
C ALA A 188 19.20 -13.56 16.64
N GLY A 189 17.96 -13.99 16.87
CA GLY A 189 17.40 -15.17 16.22
C GLY A 189 17.23 -14.99 14.70
N PRO A 190 16.90 -16.05 13.93
CA PRO A 190 16.86 -15.99 12.46
C PRO A 190 15.91 -14.93 11.90
N HIS A 191 14.75 -14.73 12.52
CA HIS A 191 13.75 -13.73 12.10
C HIS A 191 14.24 -12.29 12.34
N THR A 192 14.81 -12.03 13.52
CA THR A 192 15.42 -10.74 13.85
C THR A 192 16.58 -10.40 12.91
N ARG A 193 17.39 -11.40 12.53
CA ARG A 193 18.48 -11.21 11.56
C ARG A 193 17.97 -10.83 10.17
N ALA A 194 16.90 -11.47 9.68
CA ALA A 194 16.31 -11.13 8.38
C ALA A 194 15.76 -9.70 8.36
N VAL A 195 15.09 -9.28 9.43
CA VAL A 195 14.59 -7.91 9.58
C VAL A 195 15.74 -6.89 9.62
N SER A 196 16.80 -7.16 10.39
CA SER A 196 18.00 -6.29 10.42
C SER A 196 18.68 -6.15 9.06
N VAL A 197 18.79 -7.23 8.28
CA VAL A 197 19.33 -7.17 6.91
C VAL A 197 18.44 -6.29 6.02
N GLY A 198 17.11 -6.43 6.15
CA GLY A 198 16.15 -5.56 5.48
C GLY A 198 16.31 -4.08 5.84
N CYS A 199 16.49 -3.76 7.12
CA CYS A 199 16.71 -2.37 7.57
C CYS A 199 18.03 -1.80 7.00
N ALA A 200 19.10 -2.58 6.96
CA ALA A 200 20.35 -2.15 6.34
C ALA A 200 20.23 -1.97 4.81
N ALA A 201 19.38 -2.77 4.14
CA ALA A 201 19.05 -2.56 2.73
C ALA A 201 18.23 -1.28 2.55
N TRP A 202 17.23 -1.04 3.40
CA TRP A 202 16.41 0.17 3.40
C TRP A 202 17.25 1.44 3.34
N GLU A 203 18.22 1.59 4.24
CA GLU A 203 19.07 2.78 4.29
C GLU A 203 19.92 2.97 3.03
N ARG A 204 20.45 1.88 2.45
CA ARG A 204 21.30 1.91 1.25
C ARG A 204 20.52 2.16 -0.04
N LEU A 205 19.24 1.79 -0.08
CA LEU A 205 18.40 1.87 -1.28
C LEU A 205 18.08 3.32 -1.68
N TRP A 206 17.78 4.19 -0.71
CA TRP A 206 17.33 5.55 -1.01
C TRP A 206 18.38 6.41 -1.72
N PRO A 207 19.66 6.41 -1.30
CA PRO A 207 20.72 7.06 -2.08
C PRO A 207 20.82 6.51 -3.51
N ALA A 208 20.73 5.20 -3.69
CA ALA A 208 20.83 4.58 -5.02
C ALA A 208 19.66 4.97 -5.94
N ILE A 209 18.43 4.99 -5.43
CA ILE A 209 17.26 5.50 -6.17
C ILE A 209 17.47 6.97 -6.54
N CYS A 210 17.86 7.79 -5.56
CA CYS A 210 18.02 9.23 -5.75
C CYS A 210 19.22 9.59 -6.63
N GLN A 211 20.12 8.65 -6.94
CA GLN A 211 21.22 8.82 -7.89
C GLN A 211 20.88 8.40 -9.32
N LEU A 212 19.67 7.87 -9.56
CA LEU A 212 19.24 7.55 -10.92
C LEU A 212 19.18 8.84 -11.77
N PRO A 213 19.93 8.91 -12.89
CA PRO A 213 20.17 10.17 -13.59
C PRO A 213 18.95 10.66 -14.37
N GLN A 214 18.12 9.75 -14.88
CA GLN A 214 16.92 10.10 -15.63
C GLN A 214 15.62 10.06 -14.82
N LEU A 215 15.69 9.78 -13.50
CA LEU A 215 14.51 9.66 -12.66
C LEU A 215 13.83 11.02 -12.50
N ARG A 216 12.53 11.05 -12.83
CA ARG A 216 11.68 12.25 -12.83
C ARG A 216 10.43 12.11 -11.96
N SER A 217 10.06 10.87 -11.61
CA SER A 217 8.90 10.60 -10.77
C SER A 217 9.21 9.41 -9.87
N LEU A 218 9.00 9.61 -8.58
CA LEU A 218 9.15 8.61 -7.54
C LEU A 218 7.88 8.57 -6.69
N HIS A 219 7.09 7.52 -6.86
CA HIS A 219 5.91 7.28 -6.03
C HIS A 219 6.21 6.15 -5.06
N ILE A 220 6.04 6.40 -3.78
CA ILE A 220 6.32 5.45 -2.71
C ILE A 220 5.03 5.18 -1.96
N TRP A 221 4.57 3.94 -1.97
CA TRP A 221 3.44 3.43 -1.21
C TRP A 221 4.00 2.55 -0.10
N LEU A 222 3.72 2.90 1.15
CA LEU A 222 4.17 2.14 2.32
C LEU A 222 2.98 1.64 3.12
N ASP A 223 3.09 0.42 3.62
CA ASP A 223 2.11 -0.22 4.49
C ASP A 223 2.78 -1.34 5.30
N HIS A 224 2.08 -1.86 6.31
CA HIS A 224 2.45 -3.11 6.95
C HIS A 224 1.43 -4.23 6.74
N ASP A 225 1.81 -5.46 7.04
CA ASP A 225 0.95 -6.64 6.87
C ASP A 225 0.09 -6.97 8.11
N ASP A 226 0.44 -6.43 9.29
CA ASP A 226 -0.20 -6.77 10.56
C ASP A 226 -1.51 -6.00 10.85
N ARG A 227 -2.30 -6.46 11.82
CA ARG A 227 -3.59 -5.91 12.25
C ARG A 227 -3.58 -4.55 12.96
N PRO A 228 -2.54 -4.10 13.68
CA PRO A 228 -2.56 -2.79 14.35
C PRO A 228 -2.75 -1.61 13.37
N SER A 229 -3.14 -0.44 13.89
CA SER A 229 -3.26 0.77 13.08
C SER A 229 -1.91 1.22 12.52
N TRP A 230 -1.88 1.84 11.33
CA TRP A 230 -0.68 2.50 10.84
C TRP A 230 -0.14 3.58 11.80
N SER A 231 -0.98 4.14 12.69
CA SER A 231 -0.53 5.08 13.72
C SER A 231 0.42 4.51 14.79
N PHE A 232 0.67 3.20 14.77
CA PHE A 232 1.74 2.59 15.56
C PHE A 232 3.11 2.67 14.87
N VAL A 233 3.17 3.09 13.61
CA VAL A 233 4.42 3.28 12.87
C VAL A 233 4.92 4.71 13.04
N ASN A 234 6.14 4.87 13.56
CA ASN A 234 6.82 6.16 13.59
C ASN A 234 7.28 6.55 12.17
N GLU A 235 6.43 7.28 11.44
CA GLU A 235 6.68 7.71 10.06
C GLU A 235 7.94 8.57 9.93
N ARG A 236 8.24 9.40 10.93
CA ARG A 236 9.43 10.26 10.91
C ARG A 236 10.71 9.45 10.89
N VAL A 237 10.76 8.35 11.65
CA VAL A 237 11.89 7.42 11.62
C VAL A 237 11.93 6.64 10.30
N ALA A 238 10.79 6.06 9.90
CA ALA A 238 10.71 5.25 8.69
C ALA A 238 11.12 6.01 7.42
N LEU A 239 10.75 7.29 7.33
CA LEU A 239 11.03 8.16 6.18
C LEU A 239 12.35 8.93 6.29
N ARG A 240 13.03 8.91 7.44
CA ARG A 240 14.29 9.64 7.63
C ARG A 240 15.33 9.35 6.53
N PRO A 241 15.61 8.08 6.16
CA PRO A 241 16.56 7.78 5.08
C PRO A 241 16.10 8.30 3.71
N VAL A 242 14.79 8.26 3.44
CA VAL A 242 14.18 8.79 2.20
C VAL A 242 14.45 10.30 2.12
N ILE A 243 14.12 11.02 3.20
CA ILE A 243 14.26 12.49 3.27
C ILE A 243 15.72 12.90 3.13
N ALA A 244 16.63 12.21 3.81
CA ALA A 244 18.06 12.48 3.71
C ALA A 244 18.58 12.32 2.26
N ALA A 245 18.17 11.25 1.56
CA ALA A 245 18.56 11.02 0.17
C ALA A 245 17.97 12.07 -0.80
N LEU A 246 16.72 12.47 -0.60
CA LEU A 246 16.07 13.52 -1.40
C LEU A 246 16.75 14.89 -1.21
N LEU A 247 17.11 15.24 0.03
CA LEU A 247 17.86 16.45 0.34
C LEU A 247 19.23 16.43 -0.34
N ALA A 248 19.96 15.32 -0.25
CA ALA A 248 21.26 15.16 -0.91
C ALA A 248 21.15 15.32 -2.44
N ARG A 249 20.14 14.72 -3.07
CA ARG A 249 19.87 14.90 -4.51
C ARG A 249 19.57 16.35 -4.86
N ARG A 250 18.72 17.01 -4.06
CA ARG A 250 18.37 18.42 -4.29
C ARG A 250 19.60 19.32 -4.20
N GLN A 251 20.46 19.08 -3.23
CA GLN A 251 21.73 19.80 -3.08
C GLN A 251 22.64 19.58 -4.28
N ALA A 252 22.85 18.33 -4.69
CA ALA A 252 23.66 17.98 -5.86
C ALA A 252 23.13 18.65 -7.15
N ARG A 253 21.82 18.78 -7.31
CA ARG A 253 21.20 19.48 -8.46
C ARG A 253 21.50 20.98 -8.49
N TYR A 254 21.59 21.65 -7.33
CA TYR A 254 21.96 23.06 -7.29
C TYR A 254 23.43 23.28 -7.71
N GLU A 255 24.28 22.27 -7.50
CA GLU A 255 25.69 22.29 -7.88
C GLU A 255 25.91 21.85 -9.33
N GLU A 256 25.09 20.91 -9.82
CA GLU A 256 25.18 20.29 -11.13
C GLU A 256 23.82 20.43 -11.85
N GLU A 257 23.67 21.45 -12.70
CA GLU A 257 22.43 21.79 -13.43
C GLU A 257 21.92 20.68 -14.40
N THR A 258 22.54 19.51 -14.41
CA THR A 258 22.25 18.39 -15.30
C THR A 258 21.13 17.48 -14.78
N MET A 259 20.82 17.52 -13.48
CA MET A 259 19.82 16.63 -12.87
C MET A 259 18.38 17.13 -13.09
N PRO A 260 17.49 16.26 -13.62
CA PRO A 260 16.09 16.64 -13.82
C PRO A 260 15.38 16.83 -12.48
N ASP A 261 14.38 17.72 -12.51
CA ASP A 261 13.44 17.85 -11.41
C ASP A 261 12.66 16.54 -11.23
N MET A 262 12.37 16.21 -9.97
CA MET A 262 11.79 14.93 -9.60
C MET A 262 10.52 15.16 -8.78
N ASP A 263 9.40 14.69 -9.32
CA ASP A 263 8.14 14.63 -8.60
C ASP A 263 8.17 13.46 -7.60
N VAL A 264 7.82 13.74 -6.35
CA VAL A 264 7.85 12.75 -5.26
C VAL A 264 6.51 12.72 -4.55
N ALA A 265 5.89 11.56 -4.53
CA ALA A 265 4.63 11.33 -3.82
C ALA A 265 4.77 10.16 -2.84
N LEU A 266 4.44 10.40 -1.58
CA LEU A 266 4.33 9.38 -0.54
C LEU A 266 2.86 9.04 -0.35
N ASN A 267 2.48 7.79 -0.57
CA ASN A 267 1.16 7.27 -0.28
C ASN A 267 1.23 6.48 1.04
N LEU A 268 0.62 7.02 2.09
CA LEU A 268 0.65 6.48 3.45
C LEU A 268 -0.78 6.22 3.95
N PRO A 269 -1.01 5.21 4.80
CA PRO A 269 -2.31 5.01 5.42
C PRO A 269 -2.77 6.21 6.25
N LYS A 270 -4.09 6.32 6.46
CA LYS A 270 -4.67 7.32 7.37
C LYS A 270 -4.24 7.06 8.81
N LEU A 271 -4.23 8.13 9.59
CA LEU A 271 -3.73 8.13 10.95
C LEU A 271 -4.87 8.16 11.95
N HIS A 272 -4.94 7.17 12.84
CA HIS A 272 -5.88 7.12 13.94
C HIS A 272 -5.76 8.35 14.88
N PRO A 273 -6.83 9.14 15.09
CA PRO A 273 -6.73 10.41 15.82
C PRO A 273 -6.26 10.23 17.27
N ARG A 274 -6.59 9.09 17.89
CA ARG A 274 -6.20 8.74 19.28
C ARG A 274 -4.70 8.47 19.44
N TYR A 275 -4.04 7.93 18.40
CA TYR A 275 -2.67 7.41 18.51
C TYR A 275 -1.66 8.28 17.75
N ALA A 276 -2.11 8.97 16.71
CA ALA A 276 -1.27 9.82 15.90
C ALA A 276 -0.77 11.04 16.69
N LYS A 277 0.53 11.31 16.63
CA LYS A 277 1.16 12.42 17.33
C LYS A 277 2.10 13.20 16.40
N PRO A 278 2.19 14.55 16.51
CA PRO A 278 3.04 15.38 15.66
C PRO A 278 4.53 15.05 15.68
N ASP A 279 5.03 14.50 16.79
CA ASP A 279 6.43 14.11 17.02
C ASP A 279 6.84 12.81 16.32
N THR A 280 5.87 12.02 15.85
CA THR A 280 6.07 10.69 15.25
C THR A 280 5.49 10.59 13.84
N HIS A 281 4.51 11.45 13.50
CA HIS A 281 3.76 11.38 12.25
C HIS A 281 3.74 12.70 11.49
N TYR A 282 3.43 12.62 10.19
CA TYR A 282 3.23 13.79 9.33
C TYR A 282 1.74 14.09 9.12
N PHE A 283 1.28 15.26 9.52
CA PHE A 283 -0.09 15.69 9.26
C PHE A 283 -0.17 16.45 7.93
N GLN A 284 -1.36 16.56 7.33
CA GLN A 284 -1.54 17.18 6.00
C GLN A 284 -1.07 18.65 5.95
N GLU A 285 -1.11 19.35 7.08
CA GLU A 285 -0.61 20.72 7.24
C GLU A 285 0.93 20.82 7.21
N SER A 286 1.64 19.70 7.33
CA SER A 286 3.10 19.61 7.23
C SER A 286 3.54 19.58 5.76
N SER A 287 3.21 20.62 4.98
CA SER A 287 3.60 20.67 3.56
C SER A 287 5.12 20.77 3.43
N SER A 288 5.76 19.66 3.05
CA SER A 288 7.17 19.63 2.67
C SER A 288 7.33 20.08 1.22
N SER A 289 8.33 20.91 0.92
CA SER A 289 8.67 21.22 -0.47
C SER A 289 9.38 20.07 -1.21
N LEU A 290 9.69 18.97 -0.51
CA LEU A 290 10.42 17.83 -1.07
C LEU A 290 9.52 16.73 -1.64
N PHE A 291 8.29 16.61 -1.14
CA PHE A 291 7.37 15.54 -1.51
C PHE A 291 5.94 15.90 -1.08
N THR A 292 4.97 15.28 -1.75
CA THR A 292 3.56 15.35 -1.35
C THR A 292 3.17 14.07 -0.60
N ILE A 293 2.49 14.19 0.54
CA ILE A 293 1.86 13.05 1.21
C ILE A 293 0.41 12.94 0.76
N LYS A 294 0.03 11.77 0.25
CA LYS A 294 -1.34 11.36 -0.01
C LYS A 294 -1.74 10.32 1.03
N ARG A 295 -2.82 10.59 1.76
CA ARG A 295 -3.36 9.66 2.76
C ARG A 295 -4.41 8.76 2.12
N ARG A 296 -4.38 7.47 2.43
CA ARG A 296 -5.35 6.49 1.93
C ARG A 296 -5.97 5.64 3.03
N ILE A 297 -7.13 5.05 2.76
CA ILE A 297 -7.64 3.95 3.58
C ILE A 297 -6.74 2.72 3.41
N ARG A 298 -6.41 2.09 4.54
CA ARG A 298 -5.66 0.83 4.57
C ARG A 298 -6.59 -0.35 4.28
N GLN A 299 -6.02 -1.47 3.86
CA GLN A 299 -6.72 -2.76 3.83
C GLN A 299 -7.37 -3.04 5.21
N ARG A 300 -8.68 -3.24 5.22
CA ARG A 300 -9.51 -3.54 6.40
C ARG A 300 -9.85 -5.02 6.51
N TRP A 301 -9.75 -5.74 5.41
CA TRP A 301 -9.99 -7.18 5.38
C TRP A 301 -8.65 -7.89 5.44
N HIS A 302 -8.45 -8.74 6.44
CA HIS A 302 -7.19 -9.45 6.65
C HIS A 302 -7.41 -10.95 6.56
N CYS A 303 -6.40 -11.68 6.10
CA CYS A 303 -6.37 -13.11 6.28
C CYS A 303 -5.86 -13.43 7.69
N ALA A 304 -6.65 -14.16 8.46
CA ALA A 304 -6.21 -14.81 9.68
C ALA A 304 -5.99 -16.30 9.40
N GLU A 305 -4.99 -16.89 10.04
CA GLU A 305 -4.79 -18.34 10.04
C GLU A 305 -5.37 -18.90 11.34
N GLY A 306 -6.41 -19.72 11.22
CA GLY A 306 -7.07 -20.36 12.33
C GLY A 306 -6.21 -21.48 12.94
N PRO A 307 -6.61 -22.04 14.10
CA PRO A 307 -5.82 -23.04 14.83
C PRO A 307 -5.49 -24.32 14.05
N ILE A 308 -6.26 -24.60 13.00
CA ILE A 308 -6.18 -25.81 12.16
C ILE A 308 -5.49 -25.49 10.81
N GLY A 309 -4.90 -24.29 10.65
CA GLY A 309 -4.29 -23.84 9.39
C GLY A 309 -5.31 -23.44 8.32
N ASN A 310 -6.60 -23.31 8.69
CA ASN A 310 -7.62 -22.77 7.80
C ASN A 310 -7.43 -21.26 7.66
N LEU A 311 -7.59 -20.75 6.44
CA LEU A 311 -7.57 -19.32 6.17
C LEU A 311 -8.98 -18.75 6.36
N GLU A 312 -9.08 -17.73 7.18
CA GLU A 312 -10.33 -16.99 7.45
C GLU A 312 -10.13 -15.52 7.12
N VAL A 313 -11.17 -14.87 6.61
CA VAL A 313 -11.18 -13.45 6.33
C VAL A 313 -11.79 -12.71 7.52
N VAL A 314 -11.02 -11.80 8.10
CA VAL A 314 -11.38 -11.03 9.29
C VAL A 314 -11.41 -9.55 8.95
N HIS A 315 -12.49 -8.87 9.33
CA HIS A 315 -12.59 -7.42 9.21
C HIS A 315 -11.94 -6.73 10.42
N LYS A 316 -11.11 -5.72 10.16
CA LYS A 316 -10.56 -4.80 11.15
C LYS A 316 -10.28 -3.45 10.51
N ALA A 317 -11.03 -2.42 10.90
CA ALA A 317 -10.79 -1.08 10.38
C ALA A 317 -9.50 -0.45 10.97
N ASP A 318 -8.79 0.31 10.14
CA ASP A 318 -7.54 0.98 10.50
C ASP A 318 -7.77 2.44 10.97
N PHE A 319 -8.82 3.08 10.43
CA PHE A 319 -9.20 4.48 10.66
C PHE A 319 -10.64 4.77 10.16
N PRO A 320 -11.44 5.55 10.94
CA PRO A 320 -11.47 5.64 12.39
C PRO A 320 -12.25 4.47 13.02
N VAL A 321 -11.71 3.88 14.08
CA VAL A 321 -12.39 2.81 14.81
C VAL A 321 -13.57 3.40 15.59
N LEU A 322 -14.75 3.47 14.97
CA LEU A 322 -16.00 3.82 15.66
C LEU A 322 -16.60 2.63 16.42
N HIS A 323 -15.95 1.47 16.47
CA HIS A 323 -16.34 0.40 17.40
C HIS A 323 -15.94 0.73 18.86
N GLU A 324 -15.08 1.73 19.07
CA GLU A 324 -14.83 2.33 20.40
C GLU A 324 -15.77 3.51 20.70
N LEU A 325 -16.66 3.93 19.78
CA LEU A 325 -17.63 5.00 20.03
C LEU A 325 -18.62 4.63 21.14
N PRO A 326 -19.15 3.39 21.24
CA PRO A 326 -19.95 2.99 22.38
C PRO A 326 -19.18 3.17 23.69
N ASP A 327 -17.93 2.69 23.76
CA ASP A 327 -17.10 2.84 24.96
C ASP A 327 -16.79 4.32 25.27
N PHE A 328 -16.58 5.15 24.23
CA PHE A 328 -16.33 6.59 24.38
C PHE A 328 -17.59 7.34 24.82
N ILE A 329 -18.76 7.07 24.24
CA ILE A 329 -20.06 7.62 24.66
C ILE A 329 -20.36 7.19 26.09
N ILE A 330 -20.10 5.93 26.44
CA ILE A 330 -20.26 5.40 27.80
C ILE A 330 -19.31 6.11 28.77
N GLU A 331 -18.04 6.29 28.43
CA GLU A 331 -17.07 7.00 29.27
C GLU A 331 -17.39 8.50 29.41
N GLU A 332 -17.82 9.16 28.35
CA GLU A 332 -18.21 10.58 28.34
C GLU A 332 -19.53 10.80 29.10
N ALA A 333 -20.51 9.91 28.96
CA ALA A 333 -21.74 9.91 29.74
C ALA A 333 -21.45 9.63 31.23
N ARG A 334 -20.53 8.71 31.54
CA ARG A 334 -20.03 8.47 32.91
C ARG A 334 -19.32 9.69 33.47
N TRP A 335 -18.51 10.38 32.67
CA TRP A 335 -17.79 11.58 33.09
C TRP A 335 -18.75 12.75 33.35
N SER A 336 -19.69 12.99 32.43
CA SER A 336 -20.70 14.05 32.52
C SER A 336 -21.64 13.83 33.71
N ARG A 337 -22.10 12.59 33.95
CA ARG A 337 -22.98 12.27 35.10
C ARG A 337 -22.26 12.25 36.45
N ARG A 338 -20.93 12.06 36.48
CA ARG A 338 -20.13 12.24 37.71
C ARG A 338 -20.04 13.70 38.16
N VAL A 339 -20.17 14.65 37.23
CA VAL A 339 -20.20 16.09 37.54
C VAL A 339 -21.54 16.47 38.20
N ASP A 340 -22.63 15.79 37.87
CA ASP A 340 -23.98 16.06 38.40
C ASP A 340 -24.32 15.32 39.71
N GLY A 341 -23.38 14.57 40.28
CA GLY A 341 -23.52 13.99 41.64
C GLY A 341 -24.58 12.89 41.79
N VAL A 342 -25.15 12.38 40.70
CA VAL A 342 -26.13 11.28 40.74
C VAL A 342 -25.41 9.94 40.60
N THR A 343 -25.46 9.12 41.65
CA THR A 343 -25.01 7.72 41.65
C THR A 343 -26.21 6.83 41.39
N LEU A 344 -26.22 6.09 40.27
CA LEU A 344 -27.19 5.02 40.01
C LEU A 344 -26.49 3.76 39.50
N GLN A 345 -27.15 2.62 39.76
CA GLN A 345 -26.66 1.24 39.63
C GLN A 345 -26.42 0.83 38.17
N GLU A 346 -25.55 -0.16 37.96
CA GLU A 346 -25.05 -0.66 36.67
C GLU A 346 -26.14 -1.20 35.71
N GLU A 347 -27.41 -1.24 36.12
CA GLU A 347 -28.50 -1.92 35.41
C GLU A 347 -29.32 -0.99 34.46
N ASP A 348 -29.09 0.33 34.46
CA ASP A 348 -29.85 1.31 33.64
C ASP A 348 -29.18 1.67 32.30
N ILE A 349 -28.08 1.01 31.92
CA ILE A 349 -27.50 1.15 30.57
C ILE A 349 -28.25 0.15 29.68
N THR A 350 -29.33 0.61 29.06
CA THR A 350 -30.05 -0.14 28.03
C THR A 350 -29.08 -0.59 26.94
N GLU A 351 -29.25 -1.84 26.47
CA GLU A 351 -28.60 -2.40 25.28
C GLU A 351 -28.85 -1.47 24.08
N GLU A 352 -27.98 -0.48 23.87
CA GLU A 352 -28.04 0.41 22.71
C GLU A 352 -27.47 -0.32 21.50
N GLU A 353 -28.25 -0.32 20.42
CA GLU A 353 -28.05 -1.07 19.17
C GLU A 353 -26.62 -0.94 18.63
N GLU A 354 -25.92 -2.07 18.50
CA GLU A 354 -24.62 -2.12 17.83
C GLU A 354 -24.77 -1.62 16.39
N MET A 355 -24.08 -0.51 16.07
CA MET A 355 -24.06 0.07 14.72
C MET A 355 -23.59 -0.97 13.70
N THR A 356 -24.32 -1.11 12.59
CA THR A 356 -23.92 -2.03 11.52
C THR A 356 -22.61 -1.57 10.85
N LEU A 357 -21.86 -2.49 10.25
CA LEU A 357 -20.60 -2.15 9.56
C LEU A 357 -20.80 -1.08 8.47
N GLU A 358 -21.92 -1.12 7.75
CA GLU A 358 -22.24 -0.14 6.71
C GLU A 358 -22.49 1.27 7.27
N GLU A 359 -23.10 1.35 8.45
CA GLU A 359 -23.35 2.64 9.13
C GLU A 359 -22.06 3.24 9.69
N VAL A 360 -21.16 2.40 10.23
CA VAL A 360 -19.81 2.80 10.62
C VAL A 360 -19.09 3.38 9.40
N GLU A 361 -19.00 2.64 8.31
CA GLU A 361 -18.30 3.08 7.09
C GLU A 361 -18.86 4.38 6.49
N ARG A 362 -20.19 4.57 6.56
CA ARG A 362 -20.83 5.82 6.15
C ARG A 362 -20.41 7.00 7.04
N LEU A 363 -20.39 6.82 8.35
CA LEU A 363 -19.98 7.85 9.31
C LEU A 363 -18.49 8.20 9.16
N GLU A 364 -17.64 7.21 8.95
CA GLU A 364 -16.22 7.40 8.63
C GLU A 364 -16.00 8.22 7.35
N THR A 365 -16.80 7.95 6.30
CA THR A 365 -16.75 8.68 5.03
C THR A 365 -17.21 10.13 5.20
N GLN A 366 -18.23 10.37 6.02
CA GLN A 366 -18.67 11.74 6.34
C GLN A 366 -17.61 12.52 7.12
N LEU A 367 -16.95 11.89 8.11
CA LEU A 367 -15.82 12.47 8.82
C LEU A 367 -14.64 12.78 7.89
N TRP A 368 -14.48 11.98 6.84
CA TRP A 368 -13.47 12.18 5.81
C TRP A 368 -13.75 13.38 4.91
N ASP A 369 -14.95 13.45 4.33
CA ASP A 369 -15.33 14.52 3.40
C ASP A 369 -15.56 15.87 4.10
N GLY A 370 -15.89 15.84 5.40
CA GLY A 370 -16.11 17.02 6.24
C GLY A 370 -14.87 17.87 6.53
N GLY A 371 -13.67 17.40 6.13
CA GLY A 371 -12.45 18.19 6.10
C GLY A 371 -12.06 18.78 7.45
N THR A 372 -11.26 18.06 8.24
CA THR A 372 -10.53 18.62 9.41
C THR A 372 -11.38 19.31 10.49
N ALA A 373 -12.71 19.16 10.50
CA ALA A 373 -13.44 19.33 11.75
C ALA A 373 -12.90 18.24 12.67
N ASN A 374 -12.20 18.67 13.72
CA ASN A 374 -11.65 17.80 14.73
C ASN A 374 -12.71 16.72 15.04
N VAL A 375 -12.37 15.43 14.93
CA VAL A 375 -13.34 14.35 15.21
C VAL A 375 -13.99 14.60 16.58
N TYR A 376 -13.24 15.20 17.52
CA TYR A 376 -13.73 15.68 18.81
C TYR A 376 -14.73 16.87 18.73
N GLU A 377 -14.64 17.79 17.77
CA GLU A 377 -15.64 18.87 17.56
C GLU A 377 -16.93 18.34 16.93
N VAL A 378 -16.84 17.42 15.97
CA VAL A 378 -18.03 16.77 15.39
C VAL A 378 -18.75 15.93 16.45
N MET A 379 -17.99 15.21 17.29
CA MET A 379 -18.54 14.42 18.40
C MET A 379 -19.11 15.30 19.53
N SER A 380 -18.48 16.43 19.87
CA SER A 380 -18.97 17.33 20.92
C SER A 380 -20.15 18.22 20.51
N GLN A 381 -20.43 18.37 19.20
CA GLN A 381 -21.58 19.14 18.69
C GLN A 381 -22.82 18.27 18.39
N GLY A 382 -22.72 16.94 18.45
CA GLY A 382 -23.78 16.02 18.03
C GLY A 382 -24.67 15.48 19.16
N SER A 383 -25.77 16.19 19.46
CA SER A 383 -27.01 15.47 19.77
C SER A 383 -27.40 14.71 18.50
N PHE A 384 -27.35 13.38 18.53
CA PHE A 384 -27.79 12.54 17.43
C PHE A 384 -29.30 12.70 17.23
N HIS A 385 -29.72 13.73 16.48
CA HIS A 385 -30.99 13.69 15.80
C HIS A 385 -30.85 12.72 14.64
N ILE A 386 -31.20 11.47 14.91
CA ILE A 386 -31.67 10.53 13.89
C ILE A 386 -32.75 11.30 13.13
N THR A 387 -32.46 11.67 11.89
CA THR A 387 -33.47 12.15 10.96
C THR A 387 -34.46 11.01 10.79
N GLN A 388 -35.58 11.11 11.51
CA GLN A 388 -36.81 10.44 11.08
C GLN A 388 -37.12 11.00 9.70
N ASP A 389 -37.03 10.15 8.69
CA ASP A 389 -37.63 10.39 7.39
C ASP A 389 -39.16 10.49 7.63
N GLU A 390 -39.63 11.71 7.84
CA GLU A 390 -41.02 12.08 7.64
C GLU A 390 -41.30 12.07 6.14
N ASP A 391 -41.62 10.89 5.59
CA ASP A 391 -42.63 10.73 4.55
C ASP A 391 -42.78 9.27 4.14
N THR A 392 -43.72 8.56 4.77
CA THR A 392 -44.53 7.57 4.06
C THR A 392 -45.88 7.44 4.76
N THR A 393 -46.79 8.28 4.29
CA THR A 393 -48.23 8.12 4.46
C THR A 393 -48.65 6.78 3.85
N TYR A 394 -49.03 5.79 4.66
CA TYR A 394 -50.03 4.79 4.26
C TYR A 394 -50.91 4.40 5.45
N SER A 395 -52.16 4.79 5.32
CA SER A 395 -53.30 4.48 6.18
C SER A 395 -53.61 2.97 6.23
N TYR A 396 -53.82 2.42 7.43
CA TYR A 396 -54.86 1.41 7.65
C TYR A 396 -55.36 1.39 9.12
N SER A 397 -56.43 2.15 9.35
CA SER A 397 -57.69 1.73 9.98
C SER A 397 -57.68 0.74 11.17
N ARG A 398 -58.19 1.26 12.31
CA ARG A 398 -59.19 0.65 13.22
C ARG A 398 -58.78 -0.53 14.13
N ARG A 399 -58.67 -0.25 15.44
CA ARG A 399 -59.68 -0.54 16.51
C ARG A 399 -59.02 -0.46 17.91
N PHE A 400 -59.51 0.46 18.75
CA PHE A 400 -59.65 0.22 20.19
C PHE A 400 -60.99 -0.49 20.42
N PRO A 401 -61.11 -1.37 21.43
CA PRO A 401 -61.53 -0.94 22.78
C PRO A 401 -60.65 -1.62 23.86
N GLY A 402 -60.35 -1.05 25.01
CA GLY A 402 -61.16 -0.24 25.92
C GLY A 402 -61.07 -0.93 27.28
N TYR A 403 -60.65 -0.25 28.34
CA TYR A 403 -60.95 -0.64 29.71
C TYR A 403 -60.91 0.60 30.60
N GLU A 404 -62.06 0.83 31.24
CA GLU A 404 -62.38 1.95 32.11
C GLU A 404 -61.76 1.77 33.50
N PHE A 405 -61.36 2.90 34.09
CA PHE A 405 -60.97 3.04 35.48
C PHE A 405 -62.20 2.96 36.40
N HIS A 406 -62.09 2.23 37.50
CA HIS A 406 -62.86 2.51 38.72
C HIS A 406 -61.90 2.58 39.92
N GLY A 407 -61.77 3.79 40.48
CA GLY A 407 -61.17 4.05 41.79
C GLY A 407 -62.08 3.62 42.93
N PRO A 408 -61.60 3.77 44.17
CA PRO A 408 -61.89 5.00 44.93
C PRO A 408 -60.69 5.93 45.14
#